data_AF-A0A0S9KES4-F1
#
_entry.id   AF-A0A0S9KES4-F1
#
_cell.length_a   1.000
_cell.length_b   1.000
_cell.length_c   1.000
_cell.angle_alpha   90.00
_cell.angle_beta   90.00
_cell.angle_gamma   90.00
#
_symmetry.space_group_name_H-M   'P 1'
#
loop_
_entity.id
_entity.type
_entity.pdbx_description
1 polymer ?
#
loop_
_entity_poly.entity_id
_entity_poly.type
_entity_poly.pdbx_seq_one_letter_code
_entity_poly.pdbx_strand_id
1 'polypeptide(L)'
;MASNRKSERLLAEASSFERDARRHLAVAQEEWKDAGRSWLSVAAPSYRYFISGALMLAGGAIWDAVSYHTDWWRSPGLWAMVIGGLVAAFGIASVQNAVDRQAGAKGRARAHEAKAEEATRLSLQLRSQSSDAASAELRKAALPAASAAIVANIGRNTRDLTKNSDDAELWAIITSHKDETKLMELASAHEWDSKTLKRVRALNESWRTTMRGELRD
;
A
#
# COMPACT_ATOMS: atom_id res chain seq x y z
N MET A 1 -1.43 -22.39 5.19
CA MET A 1 -1.39 -21.90 6.59
C MET A 1 -0.88 -20.47 6.54
N ALA A 2 -1.74 -19.47 6.72
CA ALA A 2 -1.27 -18.10 6.87
C ALA A 2 -0.55 -18.01 8.22
N SER A 3 0.71 -17.60 8.21
CA SER A 3 1.45 -17.33 9.44
C SER A 3 0.73 -16.25 10.24
N ASN A 4 0.52 -16.50 11.53
CA ASN A 4 -0.18 -15.59 12.43
C ASN A 4 0.69 -14.40 12.88
N ARG A 5 1.93 -14.30 12.37
CA ARG A 5 2.92 -13.30 12.79
C ARG A 5 2.59 -11.91 12.28
N LYS A 6 2.73 -10.92 13.16
CA LYS A 6 2.44 -9.52 12.86
C LYS A 6 3.35 -9.00 11.75
N SER A 7 4.63 -9.37 11.80
CA SER A 7 5.63 -9.05 10.76
C SER A 7 5.20 -9.49 9.35
N GLU A 8 4.68 -10.70 9.22
CA GLU A 8 4.25 -11.27 7.93
C GLU A 8 2.97 -10.62 7.39
N ARG A 9 2.01 -10.29 8.26
CA ARG A 9 0.80 -9.55 7.86
C ARG A 9 1.16 -8.17 7.31
N LEU A 10 2.07 -7.45 7.98
CA LEU A 10 2.54 -6.14 7.53
C LEU A 10 3.29 -6.21 6.19
N LEU A 11 4.07 -7.28 5.94
CA LEU A 11 4.72 -7.51 4.65
C LEU A 11 3.72 -7.81 3.53
N ALA A 12 2.71 -8.63 3.83
CA ALA A 12 1.64 -8.92 2.87
C ALA A 12 0.90 -7.63 2.49
N GLU A 13 0.58 -6.78 3.46
CA GLU A 13 -0.07 -5.49 3.22
C GLU A 13 0.83 -4.52 2.44
N ALA A 14 2.12 -4.45 2.77
CA ALA A 14 3.09 -3.66 2.01
C ALA A 14 3.15 -4.11 0.53
N SER A 15 3.07 -5.42 0.29
CA SER A 15 3.07 -5.97 -1.08
C SER A 15 1.80 -5.64 -1.87
N SER A 16 0.64 -5.47 -1.22
CA SER A 16 -0.55 -4.95 -1.90
C SER A 16 -0.36 -3.50 -2.33
N PHE A 17 0.16 -2.64 -1.45
CA PHE A 17 0.42 -1.24 -1.81
C PHE A 17 1.44 -1.10 -2.93
N GLU A 18 2.47 -1.96 -2.98
CA GLU A 18 3.42 -1.97 -4.08
C GLU A 18 2.76 -2.37 -5.42
N ARG A 19 1.84 -3.34 -5.40
CA ARG A 19 1.06 -3.71 -6.60
C ARG A 19 0.17 -2.57 -7.06
N ASP A 20 -0.47 -1.86 -6.13
CA ASP A 20 -1.33 -0.72 -6.47
C ASP A 20 -0.52 0.48 -6.97
N ALA A 21 0.66 0.73 -6.42
CA ALA A 21 1.60 1.73 -6.94
C ALA A 21 1.99 1.43 -8.40
N ARG A 22 2.34 0.16 -8.70
CA ARG A 22 2.66 -0.26 -10.09
C ARG A 22 1.48 -0.08 -11.04
N ARG A 23 0.26 -0.37 -10.60
CA ARG A 23 -0.97 -0.15 -11.39
C ARG A 23 -1.18 1.34 -11.68
N HIS A 24 -1.02 2.19 -10.69
CA HIS A 24 -1.13 3.64 -10.87
C HIS A 24 -0.06 4.20 -11.81
N LEU A 25 1.19 3.72 -11.72
CA LEU A 25 2.25 4.09 -12.66
C LEU A 25 1.96 3.63 -14.08
N ALA A 26 1.42 2.42 -14.27
CA ALA A 26 1.06 1.93 -15.59
C ALA A 26 -0.01 2.83 -16.25
N VAL A 27 -1.05 3.19 -15.50
CA VAL A 27 -2.09 4.12 -15.98
C VAL A 27 -1.51 5.52 -16.25
N ALA A 28 -0.64 6.02 -15.38
CA ALA A 28 0.04 7.31 -15.62
C ALA A 28 0.87 7.30 -16.91
N GLN A 29 1.59 6.21 -17.19
CA GLN A 29 2.36 6.06 -18.42
C GLN A 29 1.48 6.03 -19.67
N GLU A 30 0.31 5.42 -19.60
CA GLU A 30 -0.67 5.45 -20.70
C GLU A 30 -1.20 6.87 -20.93
N GLU A 31 -1.57 7.59 -19.87
CA GLU A 31 -2.01 8.98 -19.96
C GLU A 31 -0.89 9.92 -20.47
N TRP A 32 0.37 9.66 -20.13
CA TRP A 32 1.52 10.38 -20.68
C TRP A 32 1.73 10.11 -22.17
N LYS A 33 1.53 8.85 -22.62
CA LYS A 33 1.56 8.52 -24.05
C LYS A 33 0.45 9.26 -24.80
N ASP A 34 -0.75 9.34 -24.21
CA ASP A 34 -1.86 10.10 -24.79
C ASP A 34 -1.60 11.60 -24.80
N ALA A 35 -0.99 12.16 -23.75
CA ALA A 35 -0.55 13.55 -23.73
C ALA A 35 0.52 13.87 -24.78
N GLY A 36 1.41 12.90 -25.08
CA GLY A 36 2.51 13.04 -26.03
C GLY A 36 2.13 12.78 -27.50
N ARG A 37 0.94 12.23 -27.77
CA ARG A 37 0.46 12.06 -29.15
C ARG A 37 0.27 13.42 -29.82
N SER A 38 0.57 13.53 -31.10
CA SER A 38 0.25 14.76 -31.84
C SER A 38 -1.26 14.97 -31.89
N TRP A 39 -1.75 16.19 -31.66
CA TRP A 39 -3.16 16.54 -31.82
C TRP A 39 -3.73 16.04 -33.16
N LEU A 40 -2.90 16.09 -34.22
CA LEU A 40 -3.24 15.62 -35.56
C LEU A 40 -3.51 14.11 -35.57
N SER A 41 -2.75 13.32 -34.80
CA SER A 41 -2.94 11.87 -34.70
C SER A 41 -4.20 11.48 -33.92
N VAL A 42 -4.62 12.30 -32.96
CA VAL A 42 -5.86 12.09 -32.19
C VAL A 42 -7.08 12.57 -32.97
N ALA A 43 -6.93 13.66 -33.74
CA ALA A 43 -8.00 14.25 -34.54
C ALA A 43 -8.18 13.60 -35.93
N ALA A 44 -7.15 12.97 -36.52
CA ALA A 44 -7.18 12.42 -37.88
C ALA A 44 -8.33 11.43 -38.16
N PRO A 45 -8.69 10.49 -37.26
CA PRO A 45 -9.83 9.60 -37.49
C PRO A 45 -11.15 10.38 -37.58
N SER A 46 -11.29 11.41 -36.75
CA SER A 46 -12.49 12.26 -36.66
C SER A 46 -12.57 13.28 -37.80
N TYR A 47 -11.43 13.76 -38.29
CA TYR A 47 -11.31 14.70 -39.41
C TYR A 47 -11.85 14.10 -40.73
N ARG A 48 -11.82 12.76 -40.88
CA ARG A 48 -12.43 12.07 -42.02
C ARG A 48 -13.94 12.31 -42.08
N TYR A 49 -14.64 12.31 -40.95
CA TYR A 49 -16.08 12.61 -40.93
C TYR A 49 -16.35 14.06 -41.32
N PHE A 50 -15.51 15.00 -40.88
CA PHE A 50 -15.63 16.39 -41.31
C PHE A 50 -15.48 16.54 -42.83
N ILE A 51 -14.44 15.96 -43.43
CA ILE A 51 -14.22 16.00 -44.89
C ILE A 51 -15.39 15.33 -45.64
N SER A 52 -15.82 14.14 -45.20
CA SER A 52 -16.93 13.42 -45.84
C SER A 52 -18.23 14.22 -45.77
N GLY A 53 -18.53 14.86 -44.63
CA GLY A 53 -19.68 15.75 -44.47
C GLY A 53 -19.60 16.97 -45.37
N ALA A 54 -18.42 17.59 -45.49
CA ALA A 54 -18.19 18.72 -46.39
C ALA A 54 -18.36 18.34 -47.88
N LEU A 55 -17.90 17.15 -48.26
CA LEU A 55 -18.10 16.61 -49.62
C LEU A 55 -19.57 16.31 -49.91
N MET A 56 -20.31 15.78 -48.94
CA MET A 56 -21.77 15.57 -49.05
C MET A 56 -22.52 16.89 -49.18
N LEU A 57 -22.13 17.93 -48.42
CA LEU A 57 -22.68 19.27 -48.54
C LEU A 57 -22.44 19.87 -49.93
N ALA A 58 -21.20 19.79 -50.44
CA ALA A 58 -20.85 20.29 -51.76
C ALA A 58 -21.57 19.54 -52.89
N GLY A 59 -21.61 18.20 -52.81
CA GLY A 59 -22.31 17.35 -53.78
C GLY A 59 -23.82 17.56 -53.78
N GLY A 60 -24.42 17.74 -52.59
CA GLY A 60 -25.84 18.06 -52.44
C GLY A 60 -26.20 19.42 -53.04
N ALA A 61 -25.36 20.44 -52.83
CA ALA A 61 -25.55 21.77 -53.41
C ALA A 61 -25.43 21.77 -54.95
N ILE A 62 -24.48 21.00 -55.50
CA ILE A 62 -24.33 20.85 -56.96
C ILE A 62 -25.54 20.12 -57.55
N TRP A 63 -26.04 19.07 -56.88
CA TRP A 63 -27.21 18.32 -57.33
C TRP A 63 -28.46 19.19 -57.35
N ASP A 64 -28.72 19.92 -56.27
CA ASP A 64 -29.89 20.80 -56.14
C ASP A 64 -29.84 21.95 -57.17
N ALA A 65 -28.65 22.46 -57.49
CA ALA A 65 -28.46 23.47 -58.54
C ALA A 65 -28.78 22.95 -59.96
N VAL A 66 -28.72 21.64 -60.19
CA VAL A 66 -28.99 21.00 -61.50
C VAL A 66 -30.44 20.52 -61.61
N SER A 67 -31.09 20.17 -60.50
CA SER A 67 -32.46 19.65 -60.47
C SER A 67 -33.49 20.72 -60.08
N TYR A 68 -34.33 21.16 -61.03
CA TYR A 68 -35.44 22.10 -60.80
C TYR A 68 -36.65 21.42 -60.13
N HIS A 69 -36.50 20.94 -58.89
CA HIS A 69 -37.62 20.41 -58.12
C HIS A 69 -38.10 21.45 -57.10
N THR A 70 -39.37 21.83 -57.17
CA THR A 70 -40.00 22.84 -56.29
C THR A 70 -40.38 22.28 -54.91
N ASP A 71 -40.39 20.96 -54.74
CA ASP A 71 -40.74 20.28 -53.48
C ASP A 71 -39.50 19.87 -52.69
N TRP A 72 -39.19 20.60 -51.62
CA TRP A 72 -37.96 20.41 -50.82
C TRP A 72 -37.79 19.00 -50.22
N TRP A 73 -38.89 18.34 -49.83
CA TRP A 73 -38.87 16.97 -49.27
C TRP A 73 -38.48 15.90 -50.31
N ARG A 74 -38.62 16.21 -51.60
CA ARG A 74 -38.29 15.31 -52.72
C ARG A 74 -36.94 15.63 -53.35
N SER A 75 -36.25 16.71 -52.93
CA SER A 75 -34.91 17.02 -53.43
C SER A 75 -33.87 16.13 -52.73
N PRO A 76 -33.23 15.18 -53.45
CA PRO A 76 -32.16 14.36 -52.87
C PRO A 76 -30.93 15.20 -52.50
N GLY A 77 -30.72 16.32 -53.20
CA GLY A 77 -29.62 17.26 -52.93
C GLY A 77 -29.77 17.93 -51.57
N LEU A 78 -30.99 18.36 -51.23
CA LEU A 78 -31.29 18.99 -49.95
C LEU A 78 -31.12 18.02 -48.76
N TRP A 79 -31.53 16.75 -48.92
CA TRP A 79 -31.26 15.71 -47.92
C TRP A 79 -29.77 15.37 -47.79
N ALA A 80 -29.02 15.34 -48.90
CA ALA A 80 -27.57 15.15 -48.87
C ALA A 80 -26.86 16.30 -48.13
N MET A 81 -27.35 17.54 -48.26
CA MET A 81 -26.84 18.68 -47.49
C MET A 81 -27.17 18.55 -45.99
N VAL A 82 -28.40 18.18 -45.61
CA VAL A 82 -28.77 17.99 -44.20
C VAL A 82 -27.91 16.89 -43.55
N ILE A 83 -27.79 15.73 -44.20
CA ILE A 83 -26.96 14.62 -43.73
C ILE A 83 -25.49 15.03 -43.68
N GLY A 84 -24.98 15.70 -44.71
CA GLY A 84 -23.60 16.20 -44.76
C GLY A 84 -23.30 17.18 -43.63
N GLY A 85 -24.23 18.07 -43.31
CA GLY A 85 -24.13 19.00 -42.17
C GLY A 85 -24.07 18.28 -40.83
N LEU A 86 -24.92 17.26 -40.61
CA LEU A 86 -24.88 16.45 -39.39
C LEU A 86 -23.56 15.68 -39.24
N VAL A 87 -23.08 15.08 -40.32
CA VAL A 87 -21.81 14.33 -40.34
C VAL A 87 -20.62 15.27 -40.09
N ALA A 88 -20.62 16.47 -40.69
CA ALA A 88 -19.60 17.48 -40.45
C ALA A 88 -19.61 17.97 -39.00
N ALA A 89 -20.79 18.26 -38.44
CA ALA A 89 -20.95 18.67 -37.04
C ALA A 89 -20.46 17.59 -36.06
N PHE A 90 -20.79 16.32 -36.31
CA PHE A 90 -20.29 15.18 -35.54
C PHE A 90 -18.75 15.06 -35.63
N GLY A 91 -18.18 15.28 -36.82
CA GLY A 91 -16.74 15.35 -37.04
C GLY A 91 -16.07 16.43 -36.18
N ILE A 92 -16.63 17.64 -36.14
CA ILE A 92 -16.10 18.75 -35.33
C ILE A 92 -16.19 18.43 -33.83
N ALA A 93 -17.35 17.96 -33.35
CA ALA A 93 -17.55 17.64 -31.94
C ALA A 93 -16.63 16.51 -31.45
N SER A 94 -16.39 15.50 -32.30
CA SER A 94 -15.47 14.40 -31.97
C SER A 94 -14.00 14.85 -31.95
N VAL A 95 -13.58 15.79 -32.82
CA VAL A 95 -12.25 16.41 -32.76
C VAL A 95 -12.09 17.24 -31.49
N GLN A 96 -13.08 18.08 -31.13
CA GLN A 96 -13.03 18.88 -29.91
C GLN A 96 -12.89 18.00 -28.66
N ASN A 97 -13.73 16.97 -28.53
CA ASN A 97 -13.64 16.01 -27.42
C ASN A 97 -12.28 15.30 -27.34
N ALA A 98 -11.68 14.96 -28.48
CA ALA A 98 -10.35 14.37 -28.54
C ALA A 98 -9.26 15.33 -28.05
N VAL A 99 -9.33 16.60 -28.47
CA VAL A 99 -8.39 17.66 -28.05
C VAL A 99 -8.55 17.96 -26.56
N ASP A 100 -9.78 18.06 -26.06
CA ASP A 100 -10.05 18.33 -24.64
C ASP A 100 -9.55 17.18 -23.74
N ARG A 101 -9.77 15.93 -24.16
CA ARG A 101 -9.22 14.77 -23.45
C ARG A 101 -7.70 14.78 -23.39
N GLN A 102 -7.05 15.17 -24.49
CA GLN A 102 -5.60 15.31 -24.55
C GLN A 102 -5.08 16.45 -23.67
N ALA A 103 -5.76 17.60 -23.67
CA ALA A 103 -5.42 18.74 -22.81
C ALA A 103 -5.47 18.35 -21.32
N GLY A 104 -6.45 17.53 -20.92
CA GLY A 104 -6.58 16.99 -19.56
C GLY A 104 -5.64 15.83 -19.22
N ALA A 105 -4.99 15.18 -20.21
CA ALA A 105 -4.22 13.96 -20.00
C ALA A 105 -3.01 14.16 -19.08
N LYS A 106 -2.29 15.28 -19.22
CA LYS A 106 -1.16 15.62 -18.33
C LYS A 106 -1.60 15.76 -16.86
N GLY A 107 -2.78 16.34 -16.63
CA GLY A 107 -3.35 16.49 -15.28
C GLY A 107 -3.70 15.14 -14.66
N ARG A 108 -4.35 14.26 -15.43
CA ARG A 108 -4.67 12.89 -14.99
C ARG A 108 -3.42 12.05 -14.74
N ALA A 109 -2.42 12.13 -15.62
CA ALA A 109 -1.15 11.43 -15.46
C ALA A 109 -0.46 11.80 -14.13
N ARG A 110 -0.33 13.11 -13.85
CA ARG A 110 0.23 13.60 -12.57
C ARG A 110 -0.57 13.15 -11.35
N ALA A 111 -1.90 13.13 -11.45
CA ALA A 111 -2.74 12.64 -10.36
C ALA A 111 -2.52 11.14 -10.08
N HIS A 112 -2.28 10.33 -11.12
CA HIS A 112 -1.93 8.93 -10.97
C HIS A 112 -0.51 8.72 -10.41
N GLU A 113 0.45 9.56 -10.82
CA GLU A 113 1.80 9.56 -10.24
C GLU A 113 1.78 9.89 -8.75
N ALA A 114 1.05 10.93 -8.34
CA ALA A 114 0.91 11.30 -6.93
C ALA A 114 0.32 10.15 -6.08
N LYS A 115 -0.69 9.45 -6.61
CA LYS A 115 -1.26 8.25 -5.94
C LYS A 115 -0.25 7.10 -5.87
N ALA A 116 0.57 6.91 -6.91
CA ALA A 116 1.61 5.90 -6.90
C ALA A 116 2.72 6.21 -5.88
N GLU A 117 3.12 7.47 -5.77
CA GLU A 117 4.09 7.93 -4.77
C GLU A 117 3.57 7.71 -3.35
N GLU A 118 2.31 8.04 -3.09
CA GLU A 118 1.66 7.83 -1.78
C GLU A 118 1.60 6.34 -1.42
N ALA A 119 1.16 5.49 -2.35
CA ALA A 119 1.14 4.04 -2.15
C ALA A 119 2.56 3.46 -1.92
N THR A 120 3.56 3.98 -2.64
CA THR A 120 4.96 3.58 -2.45
C THR A 120 5.44 3.97 -1.06
N ARG A 121 5.15 5.19 -0.60
CA ARG A 121 5.50 5.67 0.74
C ARG A 121 4.88 4.81 1.84
N LEU A 122 3.60 4.47 1.72
CA LEU A 122 2.91 3.56 2.65
C LEU A 122 3.55 2.17 2.66
N SER A 123 3.91 1.63 1.49
CA SER A 123 4.59 0.32 1.41
C SER A 123 5.95 0.32 2.13
N LEU A 124 6.72 1.40 2.02
CA LEU A 124 8.01 1.54 2.71
C LEU A 124 7.84 1.64 4.23
N GLN A 125 6.84 2.40 4.68
CA GLN A 125 6.52 2.52 6.10
C GLN A 125 6.07 1.18 6.71
N LEU A 126 5.24 0.42 6.01
CA LEU A 126 4.82 -0.91 6.47
C LEU A 126 5.98 -1.92 6.49
N ARG A 127 6.90 -1.84 5.52
CA ARG A 127 8.14 -2.65 5.53
C ARG A 127 9.04 -2.29 6.72
N SER A 128 9.19 -1.01 7.05
CA SER A 128 9.98 -0.62 8.24
C SER A 128 9.33 -1.14 9.52
N GLN A 129 8.01 -0.97 9.67
CA GLN A 129 7.26 -1.50 10.81
C GLN A 129 7.34 -3.02 10.90
N SER A 130 7.32 -3.73 9.76
CA SER A 130 7.49 -5.18 9.74
C SER A 130 8.89 -5.59 10.22
N SER A 131 9.94 -4.89 9.79
CA SER A 131 11.31 -5.16 10.25
C SER A 131 11.45 -4.99 11.77
N ASP A 132 10.84 -3.95 12.32
CA ASP A 132 10.82 -3.72 13.77
C ASP A 132 10.04 -4.82 14.50
N ALA A 133 8.89 -5.22 13.95
CA ALA A 133 8.09 -6.33 14.48
C ALA A 133 8.85 -7.66 14.42
N ALA A 134 9.51 -7.97 13.31
CA ALA A 134 10.32 -9.18 13.15
C ALA A 134 11.50 -9.21 14.13
N SER A 135 12.16 -8.07 14.34
CA SER A 135 13.24 -7.95 15.32
C SER A 135 12.73 -8.17 16.74
N ALA A 136 11.56 -7.62 17.08
CA ALA A 136 10.92 -7.86 18.37
C ALA A 136 10.51 -9.33 18.54
N GLU A 137 9.90 -9.95 17.52
CA GLU A 137 9.53 -11.37 17.49
C GLU A 137 10.76 -12.28 17.67
N LEU A 138 11.89 -11.97 17.02
CA LEU A 138 13.15 -12.72 17.17
C LEU A 138 13.73 -12.57 18.58
N ARG A 139 13.78 -11.35 19.13
CA ARG A 139 14.24 -11.12 20.51
C ARG A 139 13.39 -11.91 21.50
N LYS A 140 12.06 -11.90 21.31
CA LYS A 140 11.10 -12.65 22.12
C LYS A 140 11.31 -14.16 22.01
N ALA A 141 11.43 -14.70 20.80
CA ALA A 141 11.69 -16.13 20.59
C ALA A 141 13.01 -16.61 21.23
N ALA A 142 13.99 -15.71 21.38
CA ALA A 142 15.25 -16.00 22.05
C ALA A 142 15.19 -15.93 23.59
N LEU A 143 14.17 -15.28 24.17
CA LEU A 143 14.05 -15.10 25.63
C LEU A 143 14.05 -16.42 26.42
N PRO A 144 13.31 -17.47 26.02
CA PRO A 144 13.33 -18.75 26.75
C PRO A 144 14.72 -19.39 26.76
N ALA A 145 15.40 -19.44 25.61
CA ALA A 145 16.74 -20.01 25.50
C ALA A 145 17.77 -19.21 26.30
N ALA A 146 17.72 -17.88 26.23
CA ALA A 146 18.56 -17.00 27.03
C ALA A 146 18.31 -17.21 28.53
N SER A 147 17.05 -17.31 28.95
CA SER A 147 16.69 -17.56 30.35
C SER A 147 17.17 -18.93 30.83
N ALA A 148 17.04 -19.97 30.00
CA ALA A 148 17.54 -21.31 30.31
C ALA A 148 19.07 -21.32 30.44
N ALA A 149 19.79 -20.58 29.59
CA ALA A 149 21.24 -20.44 29.66
C ALA A 149 21.67 -19.70 30.94
N ILE A 150 20.99 -18.61 31.30
CA ILE A 150 21.22 -17.86 32.54
C ILE A 150 20.98 -18.76 33.77
N VAL A 151 19.84 -19.45 33.82
CA VAL A 151 19.52 -20.37 34.93
C VAL A 151 20.48 -21.55 34.98
N ALA A 152 20.93 -22.09 33.85
CA ALA A 152 21.93 -23.16 33.84
C ALA A 152 23.30 -22.68 34.34
N ASN A 153 23.72 -21.47 33.96
CA ASN A 153 25.00 -20.91 34.36
C ASN A 153 25.02 -20.49 35.84
N ILE A 154 23.88 -20.00 36.35
CA ILE A 154 23.73 -19.63 37.76
C ILE A 154 23.44 -20.85 38.64
N GLY A 155 22.64 -21.81 38.14
CA GLY A 155 22.13 -22.94 38.91
C GLY A 155 23.05 -24.17 38.97
N ARG A 156 24.02 -24.33 38.05
CA ARG A 156 24.94 -25.49 38.05
C ARG A 156 26.14 -25.35 39.01
N ASN A 157 25.94 -24.80 40.21
CA ASN A 157 26.96 -24.70 41.27
C ASN A 157 28.25 -23.94 40.88
N THR A 158 28.28 -23.24 39.75
CA THR A 158 29.44 -22.47 39.28
C THR A 158 29.57 -21.10 39.95
N ARG A 159 28.46 -20.55 40.44
CA ARG A 159 28.45 -19.29 41.19
C ARG A 159 27.67 -19.46 42.49
N ASP A 160 28.30 -19.05 43.58
CA ASP A 160 27.69 -19.05 44.91
C ASP A 160 26.72 -17.87 45.01
N LEU A 161 25.42 -18.16 44.88
CA LEU A 161 24.36 -17.16 44.94
C LEU A 161 24.31 -16.41 46.27
N THR A 162 24.88 -16.96 47.35
CA THR A 162 24.93 -16.27 48.65
C THR A 162 26.04 -15.21 48.71
N LYS A 163 26.95 -15.18 47.72
CA LYS A 163 28.09 -14.26 47.68
C LYS A 163 27.95 -13.13 46.66
N ASN A 164 27.04 -13.26 45.70
CA ASN A 164 26.79 -12.22 44.69
C ASN A 164 25.30 -11.85 44.65
N SER A 165 24.99 -10.66 45.16
CA SER A 165 23.61 -10.15 45.20
C SER A 165 23.02 -9.99 43.79
N ASP A 166 23.80 -9.62 42.78
CA ASP A 166 23.29 -9.40 41.42
C ASP A 166 22.86 -10.71 40.76
N ASP A 167 23.67 -11.77 40.91
CA ASP A 167 23.33 -13.10 40.40
C ASP A 167 22.13 -13.70 41.17
N ALA A 168 22.01 -13.41 42.47
CA ALA A 168 20.88 -13.82 43.29
C ALA A 168 19.58 -13.11 42.89
N GLU A 169 19.64 -11.79 42.63
CA GLU A 169 18.49 -11.02 42.13
C GLU A 169 18.07 -11.52 40.74
N LEU A 170 19.02 -11.77 39.84
CA LEU A 170 18.75 -12.27 38.50
C LEU A 170 18.09 -13.66 38.53
N TRP A 171 18.61 -14.56 39.38
CA TRP A 171 18.00 -15.86 39.64
C TRP A 171 16.57 -15.69 40.17
N ALA A 172 16.39 -14.85 41.19
CA ALA A 172 15.09 -14.61 41.80
C ALA A 172 14.07 -14.04 40.80
N ILE A 173 14.46 -13.11 39.93
CA ILE A 173 13.58 -12.57 38.88
C ILE A 173 13.14 -13.65 37.90
N ILE A 174 14.01 -14.62 37.55
CA ILE A 174 13.69 -15.64 36.55
C ILE A 174 12.95 -16.84 37.17
N THR A 175 13.33 -17.27 38.38
CA THR A 175 12.92 -18.57 38.94
C THR A 175 12.20 -18.52 40.28
N SER A 176 12.00 -17.36 40.93
CA SER A 176 11.32 -17.29 42.25
C SER A 176 9.97 -18.02 42.30
N HIS A 177 9.16 -17.94 41.25
CA HIS A 177 7.88 -18.67 41.16
C HIS A 177 7.97 -20.20 41.27
N LYS A 178 9.16 -20.79 41.14
CA LYS A 178 9.39 -22.24 41.26
C LYS A 178 9.83 -22.65 42.66
N ASP A 179 10.43 -21.74 43.42
CA ASP A 179 11.10 -22.03 44.69
C ASP A 179 11.13 -20.77 45.59
N GLU A 180 10.03 -20.56 46.30
CA GLU A 180 9.86 -19.43 47.23
C GLU A 180 10.76 -19.60 48.47
N THR A 181 11.06 -20.83 48.87
CA THR A 181 11.95 -21.10 50.02
C THR A 181 13.35 -20.57 49.73
N LYS A 182 13.91 -20.90 48.57
CA LYS A 182 15.23 -20.40 48.16
C LYS A 182 15.24 -18.89 47.90
N LEU A 183 14.12 -18.29 47.49
CA LEU A 183 14.00 -16.82 47.43
C LEU A 183 14.18 -16.20 48.81
N MET A 184 13.53 -16.75 49.84
CA MET A 184 13.61 -16.22 51.20
C MET A 184 15.00 -16.46 51.82
N GLU A 185 15.65 -17.59 51.51
CA GLU A 185 17.05 -17.84 51.90
C GLU A 185 18.00 -16.79 51.31
N LEU A 186 17.90 -16.50 50.01
CA LEU A 186 18.72 -15.48 49.37
C LEU A 186 18.42 -14.07 49.86
N ALA A 187 17.14 -13.77 50.12
CA ALA A 187 16.74 -12.49 50.71
C ALA A 187 17.35 -12.28 52.09
N SER A 188 17.42 -13.34 52.91
CA SER A 188 18.08 -13.29 54.20
C SER A 188 19.60 -13.18 54.07
N ALA A 189 20.21 -13.86 53.10
CA ALA A 189 21.66 -13.85 52.90
C ALA A 189 22.19 -12.48 52.42
N HIS A 190 21.38 -11.73 51.66
CA HIS A 190 21.72 -10.41 51.10
C HIS A 190 21.00 -9.24 51.76
N GLU A 191 20.34 -9.48 52.89
CA GLU A 191 19.60 -8.47 53.66
C GLU A 191 18.59 -7.67 52.80
N TRP A 192 17.90 -8.34 51.87
CA TRP A 192 16.93 -7.69 50.99
C TRP A 192 15.74 -7.15 51.78
N ASP A 193 15.53 -5.85 51.68
CA ASP A 193 14.40 -5.18 52.32
C ASP A 193 13.06 -5.50 51.63
N SER A 194 11.97 -5.14 52.31
CA SER A 194 10.61 -5.36 51.78
C SER A 194 10.36 -4.68 50.43
N LYS A 195 11.10 -3.59 50.12
CA LYS A 195 11.01 -2.87 48.86
C LYS A 195 11.68 -3.66 47.73
N THR A 196 12.87 -4.19 47.97
CA THR A 196 13.62 -5.04 47.03
C THR A 196 12.85 -6.30 46.71
N LEU A 197 12.28 -6.97 47.72
CA LEU A 197 11.42 -8.13 47.52
C LEU A 197 10.18 -7.83 46.66
N LYS A 198 9.51 -6.70 46.92
CA LYS A 198 8.38 -6.24 46.08
C LYS A 198 8.82 -5.98 44.63
N ARG A 199 9.97 -5.33 44.44
CA ARG A 199 10.57 -5.08 43.11
C ARG A 199 10.86 -6.39 42.38
N VAL A 200 11.54 -7.34 43.03
CA VAL A 200 11.89 -8.65 42.45
C VAL A 200 10.63 -9.43 42.07
N ARG A 201 9.59 -9.44 42.93
CA ARG A 201 8.31 -10.08 42.61
C ARG A 201 7.58 -9.40 41.45
N ALA A 202 7.59 -8.07 41.38
CA ALA A 202 7.00 -7.33 40.26
C ALA A 202 7.74 -7.63 38.94
N LEU A 203 9.08 -7.69 38.98
CA LEU A 203 9.90 -8.06 37.83
C LEU A 203 9.69 -9.53 37.45
N ASN A 204 9.55 -10.45 38.41
CA ASN A 204 9.21 -11.84 38.14
C ASN A 204 7.84 -11.97 37.48
N GLU A 205 6.81 -11.26 37.96
CA GLU A 205 5.49 -11.34 37.35
C GLU A 205 5.49 -10.72 35.94
N SER A 206 6.18 -9.58 35.74
CA SER A 206 6.41 -8.99 34.42
C SER A 206 7.14 -9.94 33.46
N TRP A 207 8.15 -10.63 33.96
CA TRP A 207 8.87 -11.67 33.22
C TRP A 207 7.94 -12.83 32.84
N ARG A 208 7.13 -13.32 33.78
CA ARG A 208 6.18 -14.41 33.57
C ARG A 208 5.05 -14.03 32.64
N THR A 209 4.54 -12.80 32.68
CA THR A 209 3.52 -12.33 31.75
C THR A 209 4.10 -12.16 30.36
N THR A 210 5.34 -11.68 30.22
CA THR A 210 6.06 -11.65 28.94
C THR A 210 6.23 -13.06 28.37
N MET A 211 6.53 -14.06 29.22
CA MET A 211 6.68 -15.46 28.82
C MET A 211 5.34 -16.20 28.62
N ARG A 212 4.23 -15.78 29.27
CA ARG A 212 2.90 -16.44 29.20
C ARG A 212 1.90 -15.78 28.26
N GLY A 213 2.00 -14.47 28.03
CA GLY A 213 1.05 -13.69 27.23
C GLY A 213 0.96 -14.12 25.76
N GLU A 214 1.89 -14.96 25.30
CA GLU A 214 2.01 -15.44 23.91
C GLU A 214 1.43 -16.85 23.66
N LEU A 215 0.71 -17.46 24.62
CA LEU A 215 -0.05 -18.70 24.37
C LEU A 215 -1.52 -18.46 23.97
N ARG A 216 -1.99 -17.21 23.97
CA ARG A 216 -3.39 -16.84 23.76
C ARG A 216 -3.68 -15.99 22.50
N ASP A 217 -2.66 -15.47 21.84
CA ASP A 217 -2.75 -14.74 20.56
C ASP A 217 -2.14 -15.56 19.41
#